data_AF-A0AAV4B7Y1-F1
#
_entry.id   AF-A0AAV4B7Y1-F1
#
_cell.length_a   1.000
_cell.length_b   1.000
_cell.length_c   1.000
_cell.angle_alpha   90.00
_cell.angle_beta   90.00
_cell.angle_gamma   90.00
#
_symmetry.space_group_name_H-M   'P 1'
#
loop_
_entity.id
_entity.type
_entity.pdbx_description
1 polymer ?
#
loop_
_entity_poly.entity_id
_entity_poly.type
_entity_poly.pdbx_seq_one_letter_code
_entity_poly.pdbx_strand_id
1 'polypeptide(L)'
;MKLTKHRKSSAEASASTKRHRSQHMETAREAIAGTSNEAAQTQHTHELNRLSNPLRREVFKEAGLEGTMHIDKHHALAMKVAVGLTYSQQREIRRVIKGRGVKIAHEGAEQKVARVDWR
;
A
#
# COMPACT_ATOMS: atom_id res chain seq x y z
N MET A 1 -33.62 8.48 15.55
CA MET A 1 -32.53 8.85 16.49
C MET A 1 -32.27 10.36 16.34
N LYS A 2 -32.60 11.18 17.34
CA LYS A 2 -32.46 12.65 17.26
C LYS A 2 -30.98 13.02 17.45
N LEU A 3 -30.33 13.62 16.45
CA LEU A 3 -28.93 14.07 16.55
C LEU A 3 -28.85 15.28 17.49
N THR A 4 -28.40 15.04 18.73
CA THR A 4 -28.32 16.07 19.78
C THR A 4 -27.03 16.90 19.73
N LYS A 5 -26.03 16.50 18.94
CA LYS A 5 -24.77 17.23 18.76
C LYS A 5 -24.17 16.97 17.38
N HIS A 6 -23.63 18.01 16.74
CA HIS A 6 -22.89 17.85 15.49
C HIS A 6 -21.68 16.93 15.68
N ARG A 7 -21.48 16.04 14.71
CA ARG A 7 -20.35 15.11 14.72
C ARG A 7 -19.09 15.88 14.36
N LYS A 8 -18.05 15.73 15.17
CA LYS A 8 -16.71 16.20 14.82
C LYS A 8 -16.20 15.52 13.55
N SER A 9 -15.41 16.25 12.76
CA SER A 9 -14.66 15.70 11.63
C SER A 9 -13.83 14.49 12.08
N SER A 10 -13.62 13.52 11.19
CA SER A 10 -12.76 12.37 11.48
C SER A 10 -11.29 12.75 11.70
N ALA A 11 -10.86 13.92 11.24
CA ALA A 11 -9.53 14.46 11.56
C ALA A 11 -9.40 14.79 13.06
N GLU A 12 -10.46 15.35 13.66
CA GLU A 12 -10.50 15.89 15.04
C GLU A 12 -11.06 14.89 16.07
N ALA A 13 -11.58 13.75 15.61
CA ALA A 13 -12.16 12.73 16.47
C ALA A 13 -11.08 11.92 17.21
N SER A 14 -11.39 11.45 18.43
CA SER A 14 -10.49 10.55 19.16
C SER A 14 -10.37 9.20 18.46
N ALA A 15 -9.25 8.49 18.68
CA ALA A 15 -9.01 7.17 18.09
C ALA A 15 -10.15 6.17 18.36
N SER A 16 -10.65 6.13 19.60
CA SER A 16 -11.82 5.31 19.96
C SER A 16 -13.06 5.65 19.14
N THR A 17 -13.34 6.94 18.93
CA THR A 17 -14.46 7.40 18.10
C THR A 17 -14.27 6.99 16.64
N LYS A 18 -13.05 7.11 16.09
CA LYS A 18 -12.73 6.69 14.71
C LYS A 18 -12.95 5.18 14.55
N ARG A 19 -12.48 4.37 15.51
CA ARG A 19 -12.66 2.91 15.53
C ARG A 19 -14.14 2.51 15.59
N HIS A 20 -14.91 3.16 16.44
CA HIS A 20 -16.35 2.89 16.51
C HIS A 20 -17.04 3.23 15.18
N ARG A 21 -16.73 4.39 14.58
CA ARG A 21 -17.27 4.77 13.26
C ARG A 21 -16.88 3.78 12.15
N SER A 22 -15.64 3.29 12.14
CA SER A 22 -15.21 2.30 11.14
C SER A 22 -15.94 0.97 11.31
N GLN A 23 -16.19 0.54 12.55
CA GLN A 23 -16.96 -0.68 12.84
C GLN A 23 -18.40 -0.58 12.31
N HIS A 24 -19.07 0.57 12.48
CA HIS A 24 -20.41 0.78 11.91
C HIS A 24 -20.42 0.68 10.37
N MET A 25 -19.37 1.18 9.72
CA MET A 25 -19.24 1.07 8.25
C MET A 25 -18.98 -0.37 7.81
N GLU A 26 -18.21 -1.14 8.59
CA GLU A 26 -17.93 -2.54 8.34
C GLU A 26 -19.20 -3.39 8.45
N THR A 27 -19.98 -3.21 9.51
CA THR A 27 -21.28 -3.89 9.67
C THR A 27 -22.25 -3.55 8.53
N ALA A 28 -22.27 -2.29 8.08
CA ALA A 28 -23.09 -1.91 6.93
C ALA A 28 -22.62 -2.59 5.63
N ARG A 29 -21.29 -2.73 5.44
CA ARG A 29 -20.72 -3.42 4.28
C ARG A 29 -21.04 -4.91 4.29
N GLU A 30 -20.91 -5.58 5.43
CA GLU A 30 -21.30 -6.98 5.61
C GLU A 30 -22.78 -7.19 5.27
N ALA A 31 -23.66 -6.31 5.76
CA ALA A 31 -25.10 -6.38 5.48
C ALA A 31 -25.43 -6.22 3.98
N ILE A 32 -24.65 -5.43 3.23
CA ILE A 32 -24.88 -5.17 1.80
C ILE A 32 -24.23 -6.24 0.91
N ALA A 33 -23.01 -6.68 1.24
CA ALA A 33 -22.23 -7.57 0.39
C ALA A 33 -22.72 -9.02 0.40
N GLY A 34 -23.36 -9.45 1.49
CA GLY A 34 -23.84 -10.82 1.68
C GLY A 34 -23.19 -11.51 2.89
N THR A 35 -23.56 -12.76 3.15
CA THR A 35 -23.21 -13.48 4.40
C THR A 35 -21.80 -14.08 4.43
N SER A 36 -21.04 -14.02 3.34
CA SER A 36 -19.68 -14.54 3.31
C SER A 36 -18.63 -13.44 3.53
N ASN A 37 -17.59 -13.78 4.28
CA ASN A 37 -16.43 -12.90 4.47
C ASN A 37 -15.78 -12.53 3.13
N GLU A 38 -15.75 -13.45 2.17
CA GLU A 38 -15.22 -13.21 0.83
C GLU A 38 -16.02 -12.15 0.06
N ALA A 39 -17.35 -12.13 0.19
CA ALA A 39 -18.18 -11.11 -0.44
C ALA A 39 -17.90 -9.73 0.16
N ALA A 40 -17.79 -9.62 1.48
CA ALA A 40 -17.44 -8.36 2.16
C ALA A 40 -16.05 -7.84 1.73
N GLN A 41 -15.05 -8.72 1.61
CA GLN A 41 -13.71 -8.37 1.12
C GLN A 41 -13.72 -7.92 -0.35
N THR A 42 -14.47 -8.62 -1.20
CA THR A 42 -14.61 -8.28 -2.63
C THR A 42 -15.26 -6.91 -2.78
N GLN A 43 -16.35 -6.66 -2.03
CA GLN A 43 -17.02 -5.37 -1.99
C GLN A 43 -16.08 -4.25 -1.52
N HIS A 44 -15.33 -4.48 -0.44
CA HIS A 44 -14.36 -3.49 0.05
C HIS A 44 -13.27 -3.19 -0.99
N THR A 45 -12.82 -4.21 -1.71
CA THR A 45 -11.84 -4.06 -2.80
C THR A 45 -12.39 -3.20 -3.93
N HIS A 46 -13.65 -3.41 -4.32
CA HIS A 46 -14.30 -2.57 -5.32
C HIS A 46 -14.46 -1.12 -4.85
N GLU A 47 -14.79 -0.87 -3.57
CA GLU A 47 -14.85 0.48 -3.00
C GLU A 47 -13.49 1.20 -3.10
N LEU A 48 -12.40 0.53 -2.71
CA LEU A 48 -11.05 1.08 -2.86
C LEU A 48 -10.69 1.32 -4.33
N ASN A 49 -11.14 0.44 -5.24
CA ASN A 49 -10.89 0.57 -6.67
C ASN A 49 -11.64 1.74 -7.32
N ARG A 50 -12.72 2.24 -6.72
CA ARG A 50 -13.43 3.45 -7.17
C ARG A 50 -12.73 4.75 -6.76
N LEU A 51 -11.83 4.71 -5.78
CA LEU A 51 -11.02 5.87 -5.41
C LEU A 51 -10.05 6.21 -6.54
N SER A 52 -9.87 7.50 -6.79
CA SER A 52 -8.86 8.00 -7.73
C SER A 52 -7.45 7.57 -7.27
N ASN A 53 -6.54 7.40 -8.23
CA ASN A 53 -5.16 6.98 -7.93
C ASN A 53 -4.46 7.86 -6.87
N PRO A 54 -4.57 9.21 -6.88
CA PRO A 54 -4.00 10.06 -5.84
C PRO A 54 -4.58 9.75 -4.46
N LEU A 55 -5.91 9.68 -4.34
CA LEU A 55 -6.58 9.46 -3.07
C LEU A 55 -6.28 8.07 -2.49
N ARG A 56 -6.19 7.05 -3.36
CA ARG A 56 -5.83 5.69 -2.94
C ARG A 56 -4.41 5.64 -2.37
N ARG A 57 -3.46 6.39 -2.94
CA ARG A 57 -2.09 6.49 -2.41
C ARG A 57 -2.06 7.15 -1.04
N GLU A 58 -2.83 8.22 -0.85
CA GLU A 58 -2.96 8.87 0.46
C GLU A 58 -3.52 7.91 1.51
N VAL A 59 -4.57 7.16 1.17
CA VAL A 59 -5.14 6.12 2.05
C VAL A 59 -4.09 5.05 2.40
N PHE A 60 -3.34 4.55 1.42
CA PHE A 60 -2.28 3.57 1.69
C PHE A 60 -1.14 4.14 2.54
N LYS A 61 -0.79 5.42 2.35
CA LYS A 61 0.18 6.13 3.18
C LYS A 61 -0.29 6.27 4.62
N GLU A 62 -1.53 6.73 4.83
CA GLU A 62 -2.12 6.87 6.17
C GLU A 62 -2.28 5.51 6.87
N ALA A 63 -2.56 4.45 6.11
CA ALA A 63 -2.60 3.08 6.62
C ALA A 63 -1.21 2.50 6.95
N GLY A 64 -0.13 3.25 6.74
CA GLY A 64 1.25 2.77 6.94
C GLY A 64 1.69 1.72 5.93
N LEU A 65 0.95 1.56 4.83
CA LEU A 65 1.21 0.58 3.78
C LEU A 65 2.14 1.13 2.68
N GLU A 66 2.43 2.43 2.69
CA GLU A 66 3.41 3.04 1.78
C GLU A 66 4.83 2.50 2.07
N GLY A 67 5.42 1.79 1.09
CA GLY A 67 6.72 1.14 1.24
C GLY A 67 6.66 -0.31 1.74
N THR A 68 5.49 -0.94 1.79
CA THR A 68 5.35 -2.37 2.12
C THR A 68 5.84 -3.30 1.01
N MET A 69 5.81 -2.85 -0.24
CA MET A 69 6.48 -3.58 -1.33
C MET A 69 7.98 -3.29 -1.27
N HIS A 70 8.68 -4.12 -0.50
CA HIS A 70 10.12 -4.12 -0.41
C HIS A 70 10.69 -5.18 -1.36
N ILE A 71 11.52 -4.73 -2.30
CA ILE A 71 12.31 -5.62 -3.16
C ILE A 71 13.69 -5.72 -2.53
N ASP A 72 14.02 -6.89 -2.01
CA ASP A 72 15.34 -7.14 -1.43
C ASP A 72 16.46 -7.10 -2.48
N LYS A 73 17.71 -7.17 -2.01
CA LYS A 73 18.90 -7.09 -2.86
C LYS A 73 19.05 -8.26 -3.85
N HIS A 74 18.51 -9.44 -3.54
CA HIS A 74 18.62 -10.62 -4.40
C HIS A 74 17.59 -10.53 -5.53
N HIS A 75 16.34 -10.21 -5.20
CA HIS A 75 15.29 -9.98 -6.18
C HIS A 75 15.62 -8.78 -7.08
N ALA A 76 16.16 -7.69 -6.52
CA ALA A 76 16.54 -6.53 -7.31
C ALA A 76 17.67 -6.84 -8.32
N LEU A 77 18.66 -7.63 -7.91
CA LEU A 77 19.72 -8.11 -8.80
C LEU A 77 19.18 -9.07 -9.87
N ALA A 78 18.32 -10.02 -9.48
CA ALA A 78 17.68 -10.95 -10.40
C ALA A 78 16.84 -10.23 -11.46
N MET A 79 16.03 -9.24 -11.06
CA MET A 79 15.25 -8.40 -11.97
C MET A 79 16.15 -7.65 -12.96
N LYS A 80 17.25 -7.07 -12.47
CA LYS A 80 18.22 -6.37 -13.31
C LYS A 80 18.81 -7.30 -14.36
N VAL A 81 19.23 -8.51 -13.97
CA VAL A 81 19.83 -9.49 -14.86
C VAL A 81 18.82 -10.03 -15.87
N ALA A 82 17.63 -10.41 -15.42
CA ALA A 82 16.57 -10.96 -16.27
C ALA A 82 16.11 -10.00 -17.37
N VAL A 83 16.09 -8.69 -17.06
CA VAL A 83 15.67 -7.64 -18.01
C VAL A 83 16.87 -7.04 -18.76
N GLY A 84 18.09 -7.44 -18.43
CA GLY A 84 19.31 -6.92 -19.08
C GLY A 84 19.58 -5.43 -18.80
N LEU A 85 19.17 -4.94 -17.63
CA LEU A 85 19.32 -3.52 -17.28
C LEU A 85 20.75 -3.17 -16.89
N THR A 86 21.23 -2.02 -17.36
CA THR A 86 22.43 -1.39 -16.81
C THR A 86 22.11 -0.73 -15.46
N TYR A 87 23.14 -0.47 -14.63
CA TYR A 87 22.93 0.18 -13.32
C TYR A 87 22.36 1.61 -13.46
N SER A 88 22.70 2.35 -14.52
CA SER A 88 22.13 3.67 -14.77
C SER A 88 20.62 3.60 -15.06
N GLN A 89 20.21 2.69 -15.95
CA GLN A 89 18.79 2.44 -16.26
C GLN A 89 18.02 1.97 -15.02
N GLN A 90 18.62 1.10 -14.21
CA GLN A 90 18.01 0.62 -12.96
C GLN A 90 17.82 1.76 -11.94
N ARG A 91 18.76 2.71 -11.82
CA ARG A 91 18.60 3.90 -10.96
C ARG A 91 17.43 4.77 -11.40
N GLU A 92 17.27 4.96 -12.71
CA GLU A 92 16.18 5.75 -13.27
C GLU A 92 14.82 5.10 -12.97
N ILE A 93 14.69 3.80 -13.25
CA ILE A 93 13.51 3.01 -12.89
C ILE A 93 13.23 3.11 -11.39
N ARG A 94 14.26 2.99 -10.55
CA ARG A 94 14.13 3.11 -9.09
C ARG A 94 13.59 4.45 -8.65
N ARG A 95 14.01 5.56 -9.26
CA ARG A 95 13.46 6.90 -8.97
C ARG A 95 11.96 6.95 -9.28
N VAL A 96 11.55 6.40 -10.42
CA VAL A 96 10.14 6.40 -10.86
C VAL A 96 9.26 5.57 -9.93
N ILE A 97 9.70 4.36 -9.56
CA ILE A 97 8.89 3.45 -8.72
C ILE A 97 8.95 3.79 -7.23
N LYS A 98 10.00 4.49 -6.76
CA LYS A 98 10.04 5.04 -5.40
C LYS A 98 8.88 6.02 -5.18
N GLY A 99 8.53 6.81 -6.18
CA GLY A 99 7.34 7.68 -6.17
C GLY A 99 6.00 6.92 -6.22
N ARG A 100 6.04 5.59 -6.36
CA ARG A 100 4.86 4.70 -6.33
C ARG A 100 4.85 3.79 -5.09
N GLY A 101 5.66 4.10 -4.07
CA GLY A 101 5.67 3.38 -2.80
C GLY A 101 6.45 2.06 -2.82
N VAL A 102 7.31 1.83 -3.83
CA VAL A 102 8.18 0.65 -3.90
C VAL A 102 9.56 0.96 -3.32
N LYS A 103 10.01 0.16 -2.36
CA LYS A 103 11.35 0.29 -1.77
C LYS A 103 12.27 -0.80 -2.31
N ILE A 104 13.17 -0.45 -3.22
CA ILE A 104 14.22 -1.37 -3.71
C ILE A 104 15.51 -1.20 -2.89
N ALA A 105 16.13 -2.32 -2.50
CA ALA A 105 17.43 -2.37 -1.82
C ALA A 105 18.52 -1.57 -2.56
N HIS A 106 19.42 -0.89 -1.83
CA HIS A 106 20.43 0.01 -2.40
C HIS A 106 21.35 -0.68 -3.44
N GLU A 107 21.73 0.01 -4.52
CA GLU A 107 22.62 -0.53 -5.58
C GLU A 107 23.92 -1.12 -5.01
N GLY A 108 24.53 -0.43 -4.03
CA GLY A 108 25.73 -0.94 -3.34
C GLY A 108 25.52 -2.27 -2.61
N ALA A 109 24.29 -2.58 -2.17
CA ALA A 109 23.96 -3.88 -1.58
C ALA A 109 23.82 -4.97 -2.66
N GLU A 110 23.27 -4.63 -3.83
CA GLU A 110 23.19 -5.54 -4.98
C GLU A 110 24.58 -5.85 -5.55
N GLN A 111 25.45 -4.85 -5.67
CA GLN A 111 26.83 -5.04 -6.13
C GLN A 111 27.64 -5.95 -5.20
N LYS A 112 27.38 -5.89 -3.89
CA LYS A 112 28.00 -6.81 -2.92
C LYS A 112 27.56 -8.25 -3.15
N VAL A 113 26.27 -8.49 -3.44
CA VAL A 113 25.75 -9.83 -3.78
C VAL A 113 26.35 -10.31 -5.10
N ALA A 114 26.32 -9.48 -6.14
CA ALA A 114 26.87 -9.81 -7.45
C ALA A 114 28.35 -10.19 -7.44
N ARG A 115 29.13 -9.66 -6.48
CA ARG A 115 30.56 -10.01 -6.32
C ARG A 115 30.79 -11.30 -5.54
N VAL A 116 29.84 -11.70 -4.69
CA VAL A 116 29.94 -12.90 -3.86
C VAL A 116 29.58 -14.15 -4.67
N ASP A 117 28.62 -14.06 -5.58
CA ASP A 117 28.16 -15.19 -6.42
C ASP A 117 29.10 -15.55 -7.59
N TRP A 118 30.24 -14.85 -7.75
CA TRP A 118 31.26 -15.10 -8.79
C TRP A 118 32.50 -15.85 -8.28
N ARG A 119 32.48 -16.34 -7.03
CA ARG A 119 33.50 -17.23 -6.45
C ARG A 119 32.91 -18.60 -6.19
#